data_AF-A0A7C5Z811-F1
#
_entry.id   AF-A0A7C5Z811-F1
#
_cell.length_a   1.000
_cell.length_b   1.000
_cell.length_c   1.000
_cell.angle_alpha   90.00
_cell.angle_beta   90.00
_cell.angle_gamma   90.00
#
_symmetry.space_group_name_H-M   'P 1'
#
loop_
_entity.id
_entity.type
_entity.pdbx_description
1 polymer ?
#
loop_
_entity_poly.entity_id
_entity_poly.type
_entity_poly.pdbx_seq_one_letter_code
_entity_poly.pdbx_strand_id
1 'polypeptide(L)' 'MFKKIQLKKPEEFILAQEIQKNFPGYKIRFKKQEDKFVFYLQDGVIYEVFKNFLKEKNINFEIKIE' A
#
# COMPACT_ATOMS: atom_id res chain seq x y z
N MET A 1 14.99 -33.61 -2.40
CA MET A 1 13.88 -32.93 -3.12
C MET A 1 13.50 -31.68 -2.34
N PHE A 2 14.01 -30.51 -2.71
CA PHE A 2 13.63 -29.25 -2.06
C PHE A 2 12.20 -28.91 -2.49
N LYS A 3 11.24 -28.99 -1.57
CA LYS A 3 9.90 -28.44 -1.77
C LYS A 3 10.07 -26.96 -2.09
N LYS A 4 9.83 -26.55 -3.34
CA LYS A 4 9.62 -25.15 -3.71
C LYS A 4 8.40 -24.69 -2.92
N ILE A 5 8.65 -24.02 -1.78
CA ILE A 5 7.62 -23.25 -1.12
C ILE A 5 7.25 -22.16 -2.12
N GLN A 6 6.08 -22.31 -2.73
CA GLN A 6 5.45 -21.26 -3.53
C GLN A 6 5.05 -20.19 -2.52
N LEU A 7 5.98 -19.29 -2.21
CA LEU A 7 5.73 -18.08 -1.44
C LEU A 7 4.65 -17.32 -2.19
N LYS A 8 3.38 -17.50 -1.79
CA LYS A 8 2.33 -16.53 -2.06
C LYS A 8 2.87 -15.23 -1.48
N LYS A 9 3.42 -14.37 -2.34
CA LYS A 9 3.85 -13.04 -1.93
C LYS A 9 2.61 -12.41 -1.28
N PRO A 10 2.68 -11.98 -0.01
CA PRO A 10 1.52 -11.39 0.64
C PRO A 10 1.09 -10.19 -0.21
N GLU A 11 -0.20 -10.01 -0.42
CA GLU A 11 -0.76 -8.89 -1.20
C GLU A 11 -0.20 -7.54 -0.73
N GLU A 12 0.14 -7.46 0.56
CA GLU A 12 0.82 -6.36 1.23
C GLU A 12 2.17 -6.01 0.59
N PHE A 13 2.95 -7.01 0.18
CA PHE A 13 4.25 -6.80 -0.46
C PHE A 13 4.10 -6.25 -1.89
N ILE A 14 3.11 -6.75 -2.63
CA ILE A 14 2.82 -6.27 -3.99
C ILE A 14 2.36 -4.81 -3.92
N LEU A 15 1.46 -4.51 -2.98
CA LEU A 15 0.97 -3.15 -2.74
C LEU A 15 2.10 -2.21 -2.35
N ALA A 16 3.00 -2.62 -1.44
CA ALA A 16 4.18 -1.84 -1.06
C ALA A 16 5.08 -1.53 -2.27
N GLN A 17 5.34 -2.53 -3.13
CA GLN A 17 6.16 -2.34 -4.32
C GLN A 17 5.50 -1.38 -5.32
N GLU A 18 4.18 -1.49 -5.54
CA GLU A 18 3.47 -0.59 -6.43
C GLU A 18 3.43 0.84 -5.90
N ILE A 19 3.22 1.01 -4.60
CA ILE A 19 3.28 2.31 -3.95
C ILE A 19 4.67 2.94 -4.13
N GLN A 20 5.74 2.17 -3.86
CA GLN A 20 7.10 2.66 -4.01
C GLN A 20 7.44 3.02 -5.48
N LYS A 21 6.85 2.31 -6.44
CA LYS A 21 7.04 2.55 -7.88
C LYS A 21 6.29 3.79 -8.37
N ASN A 22 5.05 4.01 -7.90
CA ASN A 22 4.22 5.15 -8.33
C ASN A 22 4.52 6.44 -7.55
N PHE A 23 4.94 6.30 -6.29
CA PHE A 23 5.25 7.42 -5.39
C PHE A 23 6.70 7.33 -4.89
N PRO A 24 7.70 7.36 -5.80
CA PRO A 24 9.10 7.35 -5.40
C PRO A 24 9.42 8.62 -4.61
N GLY A 25 10.13 8.46 -3.49
CA GLY A 25 10.53 9.58 -2.63
C GLY A 25 9.52 9.97 -1.55
N TYR A 26 8.28 9.47 -1.60
CA TYR A 26 7.30 9.69 -0.54
C TYR A 26 7.41 8.63 0.55
N LYS A 27 7.48 9.09 1.81
CA LYS A 27 7.43 8.19 2.96
C LYS A 27 5.97 7.84 3.26
N ILE A 28 5.55 6.70 2.72
CA ILE A 28 4.21 6.14 2.89
C ILE A 28 4.34 4.91 3.78
N ARG A 29 3.71 4.95 4.95
CA ARG A 29 3.59 3.78 5.83
C ARG A 29 2.19 3.23 5.72
N PHE A 30 2.01 1.93 5.92
CA PHE A 30 0.67 1.35 5.98
C PHE A 30 0.61 0.20 6.98
N LYS A 31 -0.61 -0.07 7.45
CA LYS A 31 -0.94 -1.20 8.32
C LYS A 31 -2.20 -1.86 7.82
N LYS A 32 -2.19 -3.19 7.72
CA LYS A 32 -3.39 -3.97 7.45
C LYS A 32 -4.18 -4.14 8.76
N GLN A 33 -5.44 -3.71 8.75
CA GLN A 33 -6.47 -4.10 9.72
C GLN A 33 -7.36 -5.15 9.05
N GLU A 34 -8.12 -5.91 9.83
CA GLU A 34 -8.89 -7.10 9.38
C GLU A 34 -9.63 -6.88 8.05
N ASP A 35 -10.26 -5.71 7.86
CA ASP A 35 -11.06 -5.37 6.67
C ASP A 35 -10.55 -4.16 5.87
N LYS A 36 -9.47 -3.49 6.31
CA LYS A 36 -8.99 -2.27 5.64
C LYS A 36 -7.50 -2.03 5.78
N PHE A 37 -6.92 -1.31 4.83
CA PHE A 37 -5.56 -0.81 4.90
C PHE A 37 -5.55 0.63 5.41
N VAL A 38 -4.80 0.90 6.48
CA VAL A 38 -4.59 2.26 6.99
C VAL A 38 -3.24 2.75 6.51
N PHE A 39 -3.24 3.78 5.69
CA PHE A 39 -2.07 4.44 5.14
C PHE A 39 -1.79 5.72 5.92
N TYR A 40 -0.51 5.98 6.18
CA TYR A 40 0.00 7.15 6.86
C TYR A 40 0.93 7.86 5.88
N LEU A 41 0.49 9.02 5.43
CA LEU A 41 1.25 9.91 4.57
C LEU A 41 1.92 10.97 5.46
N GLN A 42 3.22 11.17 5.26
CA GLN A 42 3.94 12.24 5.95
C GLN A 42 3.68 13.62 5.30
N ASP A 43 3.17 13.62 4.06
CA ASP A 43 2.93 14.83 3.30
C ASP A 43 1.59 14.72 2.56
N GLY A 44 0.76 15.76 2.68
CA GLY A 44 -0.57 15.82 2.08
C GLY A 44 -0.56 16.04 0.57
N VAL A 45 0.58 16.41 -0.02
CA VAL A 45 0.69 16.72 -1.46
C VAL A 45 0.21 15.56 -2.34
N ILE A 46 0.49 14.32 -1.94
CA ILE A 46 0.07 13.13 -2.71
C ILE A 46 -1.29 12.57 -2.28
N TYR A 47 -1.98 13.17 -1.31
CA TYR A 47 -3.21 12.61 -0.75
C TYR A 47 -4.25 12.28 -1.81
N GLU A 48 -4.55 13.21 -2.72
CA GLU A 48 -5.56 12.99 -3.76
C GLU A 48 -5.15 11.94 -4.77
N VAL A 49 -3.91 12.00 -5.25
CA VAL A 49 -3.37 11.04 -6.23
C VAL A 49 -3.29 9.64 -5.62
N PHE A 50 -2.84 9.55 -4.37
CA PHE A 50 -2.73 8.30 -3.62
C PHE A 50 -4.10 7.69 -3.32
N LYS A 51 -5.08 8.52 -2.94
CA LYS A 51 -6.47 8.10 -2.76
C LYS A 51 -7.06 7.52 -4.05
N ASN A 52 -6.82 8.15 -5.19
CA ASN A 52 -7.30 7.63 -6.48
C ASN A 52 -6.61 6.31 -6.85
N PHE A 53 -5.29 6.23 -6.68
CA PHE A 53 -4.53 4.99 -6.88
C PHE A 53 -5.11 3.82 -6.06
N LEU A 54 -5.40 4.03 -4.77
CA LEU A 54 -5.97 2.98 -3.92
C LEU A 54 -7.42 2.62 -4.30
N LYS A 55 -8.21 3.58 -4.80
CA LYS A 55 -9.55 3.31 -5.34
C LYS A 55 -9.51 2.46 -6.60
N GLU A 56 -8.58 2.75 -7.52
CA GLU A 56 -8.41 1.95 -8.74
C GLU A 56 -8.03 0.50 -8.42
N LYS A 57 -7.30 0.30 -7.32
CA LYS A 57 -6.95 -1.03 -6.81
C LYS A 57 -8.11 -1.77 -6.12
N ASN A 58 -9.28 -1.14 -5.99
CA ASN A 58 -10.49 -1.70 -5.37
C ASN A 58 -10.24 -2.22 -3.94
N ILE A 59 -9.35 -1.55 -3.20
CA ILE A 59 -8.99 -1.93 -1.83
C ILE A 59 -9.84 -1.10 -0.87
N ASN A 60 -10.20 -1.68 0.27
CA ASN A 60 -10.81 -0.90 1.36
C ASN A 60 -9.69 -0.22 2.15
N PHE A 61 -9.69 1.12 2.23
CA PHE A 61 -8.57 1.85 2.80
C PHE A 61 -8.97 3.12 3.57
N GLU A 62 -8.08 3.57 4.45
CA GLU A 62 -8.14 4.81 5.19
C GLU A 62 -6.78 5.53 5.08
N ILE A 63 -6.77 6.84 4.84
CA ILE A 63 -5.54 7.62 4.74
C ILE A 63 -5.51 8.62 5.90
N LYS A 64 -4.41 8.61 6.65
CA LYS A 64 -4.07 9.58 7.69
C LYS A 64 -2.86 10.39 7.26
N ILE A 65 -2.87 11.68 7.57
CA ILE A 65 -1.74 12.57 7.33
C ILE A 65 -1.16 12.91 8.70
N GLU A 66 0.13 12.63 8.89
CA GLU A 66 0.92 12.92 10.11
C GLU A 66 2.03 13.93 9.81
#